data_AF-A0A8T9SA29-F1
#
_entry.id   AF-A0A8T9SA29-F1
#
_cell.length_a   1.000
_cell.length_b   1.000
_cell.length_c   1.000
_cell.angle_alpha   90.00
_cell.angle_beta   90.00
_cell.angle_gamma   90.00
#
_symmetry.space_group_name_H-M   'P 1'
#
loop_
_entity.id
_entity.type
_entity.pdbx_description
1 polymer ?
#
loop_
_entity_poly.entity_id
_entity_poly.type
_entity_poly.pdbx_seq_one_letter_code
_entity_poly.pdbx_strand_id
1 'polypeptide(L)'
;MPVPTYPSGTVRALLGTEHVSEATRAALQERLDAPAAYAPQFLSPEAFGLLDAVAARLFPQPDRAEHPIALAPAVDQRLAEGRADGWRYDALPPDREAVRLGLGGIQEIAQALFQADFLALPAEQQDAVLQALADGRPPGATWQTLHAGRFFEELLAELTEYYYAHPLAQEEIGYVGMADLPAWTRIGLYQKEDREVNPMGE
;
A
#
# COMPACT_ATOMS: atom_id res chain seq x y z
N MET A 1 -1.17 -26.75 1.09
CA MET A 1 -1.55 -26.59 -0.33
C MET A 1 -0.63 -25.54 -0.93
N PRO A 2 -0.21 -25.65 -2.19
CA PRO A 2 0.54 -24.58 -2.85
C PRO A 2 -0.32 -23.30 -2.91
N VAL A 3 0.33 -22.14 -2.86
CA VAL A 3 -0.35 -20.85 -3.05
C VAL A 3 -0.87 -20.80 -4.49
N PRO A 4 -2.15 -20.46 -4.74
CA PRO A 4 -2.67 -20.31 -6.09
C PRO A 4 -1.88 -19.25 -6.85
N THR A 5 -1.57 -19.52 -8.11
CA THR A 5 -0.89 -18.55 -8.98
C THR A 5 -1.78 -18.25 -10.17
N TYR A 6 -1.85 -16.98 -10.56
CA TYR A 6 -2.67 -16.53 -11.68
C TYR A 6 -1.77 -16.00 -12.81
N PRO A 7 -2.17 -16.17 -14.08
CA PRO A 7 -1.44 -15.57 -15.18
C PRO A 7 -1.44 -14.04 -15.09
N SER A 8 -0.31 -13.43 -15.45
CA SER A 8 -0.21 -11.99 -15.62
C SER A 8 -1.16 -11.52 -16.74
N GLY A 9 -1.66 -10.30 -16.62
CA GLY A 9 -2.58 -9.69 -17.59
C GLY A 9 -4.05 -10.09 -17.43
N THR A 10 -4.41 -10.98 -16.49
CA THR A 10 -5.79 -11.45 -16.29
C THR A 10 -6.75 -10.32 -15.94
N VAL A 11 -6.39 -9.48 -14.97
CA VAL A 11 -7.15 -8.28 -14.61
C VAL A 11 -7.22 -7.30 -15.76
N ARG A 12 -6.07 -6.98 -16.39
CA ARG A 12 -6.03 -6.03 -17.51
C ARG A 12 -6.80 -6.50 -18.75
N ALA A 13 -6.86 -7.81 -18.99
CA ALA A 13 -7.70 -8.37 -20.05
C ALA A 13 -9.19 -8.18 -19.72
N LEU A 14 -9.59 -8.42 -18.47
CA LEU A 14 -10.96 -8.23 -17.99
C LEU A 14 -11.39 -6.75 -18.06
N LEU A 15 -10.47 -5.83 -17.75
CA LEU A 15 -10.70 -4.38 -17.84
C LEU A 15 -11.22 -3.95 -19.21
N GLY A 16 -10.84 -4.64 -20.29
CA GLY A 16 -11.25 -4.32 -21.67
C GLY A 16 -12.67 -4.76 -22.03
N THR A 17 -13.29 -5.64 -21.26
CA THR A 17 -14.55 -6.32 -21.61
C THR A 17 -15.80 -5.52 -21.25
N GLU A 18 -16.97 -5.93 -21.74
CA GLU A 18 -18.26 -5.35 -21.31
C GLU A 18 -18.60 -5.60 -19.83
N HIS A 19 -17.80 -6.43 -19.14
CA HIS A 19 -18.07 -6.81 -17.76
C HIS A 19 -17.69 -5.76 -16.72
N VAL A 20 -16.99 -4.72 -17.13
CA VAL A 20 -16.52 -3.64 -16.26
C VAL A 20 -17.19 -2.34 -16.69
N SER A 21 -17.95 -1.74 -15.76
CA SER A 21 -18.62 -0.47 -15.97
C SER A 21 -17.63 0.64 -16.33
N GLU A 22 -18.13 1.69 -16.99
CA GLU A 22 -17.29 2.81 -17.41
C GLU A 22 -16.60 3.49 -16.21
N ALA A 23 -17.32 3.67 -15.09
CA ALA A 23 -16.77 4.28 -13.89
C ALA A 23 -15.65 3.44 -13.27
N THR A 24 -15.87 2.14 -13.11
CA THR A 24 -14.85 1.21 -12.56
C THR A 24 -13.64 1.14 -13.48
N ARG A 25 -13.85 1.09 -14.81
CA ARG A 25 -12.78 1.11 -15.80
C ARG A 25 -11.97 2.39 -15.72
N ALA A 26 -12.61 3.55 -15.68
CA ALA A 26 -11.93 4.84 -15.60
C ALA A 26 -11.03 4.90 -14.35
N ALA A 27 -11.53 4.49 -13.18
CA ALA A 27 -10.76 4.51 -11.94
C ALA A 27 -9.56 3.53 -11.95
N LEU A 28 -9.68 2.37 -12.60
CA LEU A 28 -8.58 1.40 -12.69
C LEU A 28 -7.57 1.81 -13.77
N GLN A 29 -8.03 2.40 -14.87
CA GLN A 29 -7.18 2.94 -15.93
C GLN A 29 -6.35 4.13 -15.43
N GLU A 30 -6.96 5.04 -14.64
CA GLU A 30 -6.25 6.17 -14.00
C GLU A 30 -5.06 5.69 -13.16
N ARG A 31 -5.21 4.58 -12.42
CA ARG A 31 -4.12 4.00 -11.63
C ARG A 31 -3.03 3.41 -12.51
N LEU A 32 -3.39 2.73 -13.60
CA LEU A 32 -2.44 2.17 -14.56
C LEU A 32 -1.63 3.24 -15.29
N ASP A 33 -2.27 4.36 -15.60
CA ASP A 33 -1.67 5.46 -16.35
C ASP A 33 -1.00 6.51 -15.44
N ALA A 34 -1.07 6.32 -14.11
CA ALA A 34 -0.49 7.24 -13.14
C ALA A 34 1.02 7.42 -13.40
N PRO A 35 1.52 8.67 -13.45
CA PRO A 35 2.91 8.92 -13.75
C PRO A 35 3.82 8.40 -12.64
N ALA A 36 4.95 7.79 -13.02
CA ALA A 36 5.97 7.36 -12.07
C ALA A 36 6.62 8.55 -11.34
N ALA A 37 6.67 9.72 -11.97
CA ALA A 37 7.20 10.94 -11.36
C ALA A 37 6.10 11.67 -10.58
N TYR A 38 6.35 11.91 -9.29
CA TYR A 38 5.45 12.63 -8.40
C TYR A 38 6.20 13.72 -7.63
N ALA A 39 5.62 14.91 -7.55
CA ALA A 39 6.12 16.00 -6.73
C ALA A 39 5.29 16.07 -5.43
N PRO A 40 5.90 15.92 -4.24
CA PRO A 40 5.17 15.95 -2.97
C PRO A 40 4.40 17.25 -2.77
N GLN A 41 3.14 17.14 -2.34
CA GLN A 41 2.22 18.25 -2.13
C GLN A 41 2.01 18.55 -0.64
N PHE A 42 2.12 17.55 0.24
CA PHE A 42 1.91 17.71 1.68
C PHE A 42 3.18 17.53 2.51
N LEU A 43 3.95 16.48 2.22
CA LEU A 43 5.21 16.17 2.87
C LEU A 43 6.35 17.01 2.27
N SER A 44 7.38 17.26 3.08
CA SER A 44 8.64 17.77 2.52
C SER A 44 9.28 16.70 1.63
N PRO A 45 10.15 17.07 0.67
CA PRO A 45 10.84 16.10 -0.17
C PRO A 45 11.56 15.01 0.62
N GLU A 46 12.15 15.34 1.77
CA GLU A 46 12.86 14.41 2.65
C GLU A 46 11.90 13.43 3.32
N ALA A 47 10.79 13.92 3.88
CA ALA A 47 9.78 13.08 4.51
C ALA A 47 9.08 12.17 3.50
N PHE A 48 8.83 12.66 2.28
CA PHE A 48 8.31 11.85 1.19
C PHE A 48 9.28 10.75 0.77
N GLY A 49 10.57 11.07 0.60
CA GLY A 49 11.59 10.07 0.28
C GLY A 49 11.72 8.99 1.36
N LEU A 50 11.55 9.37 2.64
CA LEU A 50 11.48 8.41 3.74
C LEU A 50 10.24 7.51 3.63
N LEU A 51 9.06 8.08 3.39
CA LEU A 51 7.82 7.31 3.20
C LEU A 51 7.94 6.32 2.03
N ASP A 52 8.53 6.76 0.91
CA ASP A 52 8.74 5.91 -0.27
C ASP A 52 9.66 4.72 0.04
N ALA A 53 10.78 4.98 0.73
CA ALA A 53 11.69 3.91 1.15
C ALA A 53 11.04 2.95 2.16
N VAL A 54 10.26 3.47 3.12
CA VAL A 54 9.49 2.65 4.07
C VAL A 54 8.48 1.78 3.33
N ALA A 55 7.72 2.35 2.39
CA ALA A 55 6.77 1.62 1.57
C ALA A 55 7.45 0.51 0.75
N ALA A 56 8.62 0.78 0.16
CA ALA A 56 9.39 -0.21 -0.59
C ALA A 56 9.91 -1.39 0.27
N ARG A 57 10.16 -1.17 1.57
CA ARG A 57 10.52 -2.25 2.51
C ARG A 57 9.31 -3.04 3.01
N LEU A 58 8.17 -2.38 3.22
CA LEU A 58 6.92 -3.03 3.65
C LEU A 58 6.25 -3.81 2.52
N PHE A 59 6.31 -3.31 1.29
CA PHE A 59 5.77 -3.92 0.08
C PHE A 59 6.88 -4.11 -0.97
N PRO A 60 7.79 -5.10 -0.78
CA PRO A 60 8.78 -5.43 -1.78
C PRO A 60 8.10 -6.02 -3.03
N GLN A 61 8.46 -5.53 -4.22
CA GLN A 61 7.84 -5.90 -5.50
C GLN A 61 8.86 -6.50 -6.48
N PRO A 62 9.46 -7.68 -6.17
CA PRO A 62 10.58 -8.23 -6.94
C PRO A 62 10.21 -8.67 -8.37
N ASP A 63 8.94 -8.96 -8.63
CA ASP A 63 8.39 -9.33 -9.94
C ASP A 63 8.25 -8.13 -10.90
N ARG A 64 8.40 -6.90 -10.38
CA ARG A 64 8.24 -5.63 -11.11
C ARG A 64 9.23 -4.56 -10.66
N ALA A 65 10.46 -4.96 -10.37
CA ALA A 65 11.49 -4.06 -9.82
C ALA A 65 11.81 -2.83 -10.69
N GLU A 66 11.62 -2.91 -12.01
CA GLU A 66 11.84 -1.78 -12.93
C GLU A 66 10.73 -0.71 -12.83
N HIS A 67 9.50 -1.15 -12.53
CA HIS A 67 8.30 -0.31 -12.49
C HIS A 67 7.40 -0.75 -11.33
N PRO A 68 7.83 -0.54 -10.07
CA PRO A 68 7.02 -0.86 -8.92
C PRO A 68 5.79 0.07 -8.87
N ILE A 69 4.70 -0.43 -8.29
CA ILE A 69 3.54 0.36 -7.91
C ILE A 69 3.99 1.35 -6.84
N ALA A 70 3.95 2.65 -7.16
CA ALA A 70 4.32 3.72 -6.24
C ALA A 70 3.20 3.98 -5.24
N LEU A 71 3.46 3.75 -3.94
CA LEU A 71 2.45 3.87 -2.88
C LEU A 71 2.48 5.22 -2.16
N ALA A 72 3.67 5.80 -1.96
CA ALA A 72 3.84 7.08 -1.27
C ALA A 72 3.07 8.26 -1.92
N PRO A 73 2.94 8.36 -3.26
CA PRO A 73 2.14 9.42 -3.89
C PRO A 73 0.68 9.46 -3.41
N ALA A 74 0.04 8.30 -3.27
CA ALA A 74 -1.36 8.21 -2.88
C ALA A 74 -1.58 8.68 -1.43
N VAL A 75 -0.67 8.29 -0.52
CA VAL A 75 -0.66 8.75 0.88
C VAL A 75 -0.50 10.28 0.93
N ASP A 76 0.52 10.82 0.25
CA ASP A 76 0.80 12.26 0.25
C ASP A 76 -0.36 13.08 -0.33
N GLN A 77 -0.94 12.65 -1.46
CA GLN A 77 -2.08 13.31 -2.09
C GLN A 77 -3.32 13.29 -1.18
N ARG A 78 -3.65 12.15 -0.57
CA ARG A 78 -4.77 12.05 0.39
C ARG A 78 -4.58 13.03 1.54
N LEU A 79 -3.38 13.09 2.11
CA LEU A 79 -3.04 14.01 3.19
C LEU A 79 -3.15 15.47 2.72
N ALA A 80 -2.68 15.81 1.52
CA ALA A 80 -2.79 17.15 0.93
C ALA A 80 -4.26 17.60 0.79
N GLU A 81 -5.11 16.71 0.30
CA GLU A 81 -6.55 16.92 0.12
C GLU A 81 -7.32 16.91 1.46
N GLY A 82 -6.72 16.37 2.52
CA GLY A 82 -7.35 16.26 3.83
C GLY A 82 -8.46 15.21 3.86
N ARG A 83 -8.38 14.20 3.00
CA ARG A 83 -9.31 13.07 2.99
C ARG A 83 -8.98 12.11 4.13
N ALA A 84 -10.03 11.59 4.76
CA ALA A 84 -9.97 10.54 5.77
C ALA A 84 -11.08 9.51 5.48
N ASP A 85 -10.92 8.31 5.99
CA ASP A 85 -11.89 7.20 5.85
C ASP A 85 -13.07 7.30 6.84
N GLY A 86 -13.05 8.31 7.72
CA GLY A 86 -14.14 8.62 8.65
C GLY A 86 -13.98 8.02 10.04
N TRP A 87 -12.86 7.35 10.34
CA TRP A 87 -12.53 6.91 11.69
C TRP A 87 -11.05 7.14 11.99
N ARG A 88 -10.64 6.96 13.26
CA ARG A 88 -9.25 7.02 13.71
C ARG A 88 -9.17 6.40 15.11
N TYR A 89 -8.08 5.70 15.43
CA TYR A 89 -7.78 5.34 16.82
C TYR A 89 -7.74 6.57 17.73
N ASP A 90 -8.39 6.51 18.89
CA ASP A 90 -8.35 7.55 19.91
C ASP A 90 -6.92 7.81 20.42
N ALA A 91 -6.06 6.78 20.38
CA ALA A 91 -4.65 6.81 20.76
C ALA A 91 -3.72 7.53 19.76
N LEU A 92 -4.19 7.94 18.59
CA LEU A 92 -3.40 8.67 17.59
C LEU A 92 -3.83 10.14 17.49
N PRO A 93 -2.99 11.07 17.01
CA PRO A 93 -3.43 12.39 16.57
C PRO A 93 -4.03 12.31 15.16
N PRO A 94 -4.65 13.38 14.62
CA PRO A 94 -5.13 13.41 13.24
C PRO A 94 -4.05 13.01 12.22
N ASP A 95 -4.44 12.38 11.11
CA ASP A 95 -3.54 11.68 10.18
C ASP A 95 -2.34 12.51 9.71
N ARG A 96 -2.57 13.78 9.38
CA ARG A 96 -1.52 14.73 8.97
C ARG A 96 -0.42 14.88 10.02
N GLU A 97 -0.81 14.90 11.29
CA GLU A 97 0.12 14.96 12.42
C GLU A 97 0.72 13.59 12.69
N ALA A 98 -0.09 12.52 12.68
CA ALA A 98 0.36 11.16 12.92
C ALA A 98 1.45 10.72 11.93
N VAL A 99 1.27 10.99 10.63
CA VAL A 99 2.24 10.66 9.59
C VAL A 99 3.53 11.46 9.76
N ARG A 100 3.45 12.76 10.03
CA ARG A 100 4.66 13.59 10.26
C ARG A 100 5.45 13.13 11.48
N LEU A 101 4.77 12.90 12.60
CA LEU A 101 5.40 12.40 13.82
C LEU A 101 5.97 11.01 13.60
N GLY A 102 5.20 10.09 13.03
CA GLY A 102 5.62 8.71 12.83
C GLY A 102 6.81 8.56 11.87
N LEU A 103 6.87 9.35 10.79
CA LEU A 103 8.06 9.40 9.92
C LEU A 103 9.29 9.92 10.66
N GLY A 104 9.14 10.98 11.47
CA GLY A 104 10.19 11.45 12.37
C GLY A 104 10.62 10.37 13.38
N GLY A 105 9.65 9.62 13.92
CA GLY A 105 9.89 8.52 14.83
C GLY A 105 10.64 7.35 14.20
N ILE A 106 10.39 7.02 12.93
CA ILE A 106 11.16 6.00 12.18
C ILE A 106 12.62 6.42 12.07
N GLN A 107 12.85 7.71 11.78
CA GLN A 107 14.19 8.30 11.73
C GLN A 107 14.88 8.28 13.11
N GLU A 108 14.15 8.52 14.21
CA GLU A 108 14.67 8.36 15.57
C GLU A 108 15.09 6.92 15.87
N ILE A 109 14.33 5.91 15.40
CA ILE A 109 14.69 4.50 15.57
C ILE A 109 15.99 4.18 14.83
N ALA A 110 16.10 4.59 13.57
CA ALA A 110 17.30 4.40 12.75
C ALA A 110 18.54 4.97 13.44
N GLN A 111 18.43 6.20 13.95
CA GLN A 111 19.50 6.86 14.69
C GLN A 111 19.83 6.14 16.01
N ALA A 112 18.81 5.75 16.79
CA ALA A 112 19.03 5.06 18.06
C ALA A 112 19.69 3.69 17.90
N LEU A 113 19.29 2.91 16.90
CA LEU A 113 19.79 1.55 16.68
C LEU A 113 21.13 1.53 15.92
N PHE A 114 21.33 2.45 14.98
CA PHE A 114 22.42 2.36 13.99
C PHE A 114 23.23 3.64 13.79
N GLN A 115 22.89 4.74 14.48
CA GLN A 115 23.58 6.05 14.39
C GLN A 115 23.67 6.60 12.95
N ALA A 116 22.65 6.31 12.13
CA ALA A 116 22.56 6.73 10.75
C ALA A 116 21.11 6.97 10.33
N ASP A 117 20.93 7.75 9.27
CA ASP A 117 19.61 8.01 8.69
C ASP A 117 19.05 6.77 8.02
N PHE A 118 17.73 6.59 8.07
CA PHE A 118 17.07 5.39 7.54
C PHE A 118 17.45 5.11 6.07
N LEU A 119 17.52 6.16 5.24
CA LEU A 119 17.87 6.06 3.82
C LEU A 119 19.34 5.67 3.58
N ALA A 120 20.22 5.86 4.56
CA ALA A 120 21.62 5.47 4.49
C ALA A 120 21.89 4.05 5.00
N LEU A 121 20.89 3.41 5.62
CA LEU A 121 21.01 2.05 6.15
C LEU A 121 20.96 1.01 5.02
N PRO A 122 21.70 -0.11 5.14
CA PRO A 122 21.47 -1.28 4.30
C PRO A 122 20.09 -1.89 4.55
N ALA A 123 19.55 -2.62 3.58
CA ALA A 123 18.18 -3.16 3.61
C ALA A 123 17.85 -3.94 4.90
N GLU A 124 18.76 -4.79 5.38
CA GLU A 124 18.56 -5.56 6.62
C GLU A 124 18.40 -4.67 7.87
N GLN A 125 19.08 -3.52 7.90
CA GLN A 125 18.96 -2.57 9.01
C GLN A 125 17.70 -1.72 8.89
N GLN A 126 17.28 -1.38 7.67
CA GLN A 126 15.96 -0.77 7.44
C GLN A 126 14.84 -1.70 7.93
N ASP A 127 14.94 -2.99 7.64
CA ASP A 127 13.99 -3.99 8.13
C ASP A 127 13.99 -4.07 9.66
N ALA A 128 15.16 -4.04 10.30
CA ALA A 128 15.26 -4.03 11.75
C ALA A 128 14.62 -2.77 12.38
N VAL A 129 14.73 -1.61 11.74
CA VAL A 129 14.03 -0.39 12.17
C VAL A 129 12.51 -0.57 12.10
N LEU A 130 12.00 -1.06 10.97
CA LEU A 130 10.56 -1.27 10.78
C LEU A 130 10.02 -2.37 11.70
N GLN A 131 10.80 -3.42 11.95
CA GLN A 131 10.45 -4.47 12.91
C GLN A 131 10.36 -3.91 14.33
N ALA A 132 11.30 -3.05 14.76
CA ALA A 132 11.23 -2.42 16.08
C ALA A 132 9.97 -1.55 16.25
N LEU A 133 9.54 -0.88 15.18
CA LEU A 133 8.27 -0.15 15.15
C LEU A 133 7.06 -1.10 15.24
N ALA A 134 7.06 -2.17 14.44
CA ALA A 134 6.02 -3.20 14.43
C ALA A 134 5.84 -3.91 15.78
N ASP A 135 6.94 -4.11 16.52
CA ASP A 135 6.94 -4.69 17.87
C ASP A 135 6.31 -3.76 18.94
N GLY A 136 6.01 -2.50 18.58
CA GLY A 136 5.16 -1.59 19.34
C GLY A 136 5.85 -0.84 20.49
N ARG A 137 7.13 -1.09 20.78
CA ARG A 137 7.93 -0.35 21.77
C ARG A 137 9.32 0.07 21.25
N PRO A 138 9.39 0.79 20.12
CA PRO A 138 10.65 1.28 19.57
C PRO A 138 11.33 2.34 20.45
N PRO A 139 12.66 2.54 20.33
CA PRO A 139 13.34 3.68 20.92
C PRO A 139 12.97 4.99 20.20
N GLY A 140 12.94 6.11 20.93
CA GLY A 140 12.63 7.43 20.40
C GLY A 140 11.78 8.27 21.36
N ALA A 141 11.89 9.59 21.29
CA ALA A 141 11.06 10.49 22.07
C ALA A 141 9.63 10.54 21.52
N THR A 142 9.48 10.46 20.20
CA THR A 142 8.17 10.43 19.52
C THR A 142 7.27 9.34 20.10
N TRP A 143 7.82 8.14 20.28
CA TRP A 143 7.07 6.95 20.72
C TRP A 143 6.70 6.93 22.21
N GLN A 144 7.15 7.91 22.99
CA GLN A 144 6.68 8.12 24.36
C GLN A 144 5.27 8.75 24.40
N THR A 145 4.83 9.34 23.28
CA THR A 145 3.55 10.04 23.16
C THR A 145 2.69 9.47 22.03
N LEU A 146 3.30 9.09 20.91
CA LEU A 146 2.63 8.44 19.79
C LEU A 146 2.62 6.92 20.01
N HIS A 147 1.43 6.31 19.92
CA HIS A 147 1.31 4.86 20.07
C HIS A 147 1.88 4.11 18.86
N ALA A 148 3.13 3.64 18.96
CA ALA A 148 3.88 2.99 17.87
C ALA A 148 3.10 1.88 17.14
N GLY A 149 2.52 0.92 17.88
CA GLY A 149 1.77 -0.18 17.25
C GLY A 149 0.56 0.28 16.43
N ARG A 150 -0.19 1.29 16.89
CA ARG A 150 -1.34 1.82 16.16
C ARG A 150 -0.90 2.62 14.94
N PHE A 151 0.17 3.40 15.07
CA PHE A 151 0.75 4.09 13.91
C PHE A 151 1.21 3.10 12.84
N PHE A 152 1.89 2.02 13.23
CA PHE A 152 2.33 0.98 12.31
C PHE A 152 1.15 0.28 11.63
N GLU A 153 0.12 -0.09 12.39
CA GLU A 153 -1.12 -0.68 11.86
C GLU A 153 -1.79 0.23 10.82
N GLU A 154 -1.96 1.52 11.12
CA GLU A 154 -2.54 2.51 10.19
C GLU A 154 -1.72 2.64 8.90
N LEU A 155 -0.40 2.81 9.04
CA LEU A 155 0.49 2.94 7.88
C LEU A 155 0.45 1.68 7.01
N LEU A 156 0.52 0.50 7.62
CA LEU A 156 0.50 -0.77 6.89
C LEU A 156 -0.86 -0.99 6.22
N ALA A 157 -1.97 -0.70 6.91
CA ALA A 157 -3.31 -0.81 6.36
C ALA A 157 -3.50 0.12 5.14
N GLU A 158 -3.13 1.39 5.27
CA GLU A 158 -3.23 2.37 4.19
C GLU A 158 -2.38 1.96 2.97
N LEU A 159 -1.13 1.53 3.18
CA LEU A 159 -0.28 1.03 2.09
C LEU A 159 -0.85 -0.23 1.44
N THR A 160 -1.42 -1.15 2.23
CA THR A 160 -2.10 -2.35 1.72
C THR A 160 -3.26 -1.99 0.82
N GLU A 161 -4.08 -1.02 1.23
CA GLU A 161 -5.24 -0.55 0.46
C GLU A 161 -4.79 0.00 -0.89
N TYR A 162 -3.79 0.90 -0.91
CA TYR A 162 -3.30 1.45 -2.17
C TYR A 162 -2.64 0.40 -3.05
N TYR A 163 -1.92 -0.57 -2.47
CA TYR A 163 -1.31 -1.66 -3.21
C TYR A 163 -2.39 -2.50 -3.94
N TYR A 164 -3.35 -3.05 -3.20
CA TYR A 164 -4.39 -3.89 -3.78
C TYR A 164 -5.51 -3.14 -4.51
N ALA A 165 -5.55 -1.81 -4.43
CA ALA A 165 -6.35 -0.99 -5.34
C ALA A 165 -5.76 -0.95 -6.77
N HIS A 166 -4.48 -1.29 -6.94
CA HIS A 166 -3.80 -1.23 -8.23
C HIS A 166 -4.05 -2.50 -9.09
N PRO A 167 -4.42 -2.37 -10.38
CA PRO A 167 -4.71 -3.53 -11.23
C PRO A 167 -3.58 -4.56 -11.32
N LEU A 168 -2.32 -4.11 -11.28
CA LEU A 168 -1.17 -5.01 -11.32
C LEU A 168 -1.03 -5.90 -10.08
N ALA A 169 -1.36 -5.40 -8.88
CA ALA A 169 -1.37 -6.20 -7.66
C ALA A 169 -2.58 -7.14 -7.62
N GLN A 170 -3.70 -6.69 -8.17
CA GLN A 170 -4.91 -7.50 -8.30
C GLN A 170 -4.70 -8.76 -9.17
N GLU A 171 -3.76 -8.71 -10.14
CA GLU A 171 -3.38 -9.89 -10.96
C GLU A 171 -2.77 -11.01 -10.09
N GLU A 172 -2.04 -10.66 -9.02
CA GLU A 172 -1.37 -11.64 -8.14
C GLU A 172 -2.37 -12.58 -7.46
N ILE A 173 -3.57 -12.05 -7.17
CA ILE A 173 -4.63 -12.77 -6.48
C ILE A 173 -5.77 -13.19 -7.41
N GLY A 174 -5.64 -12.94 -8.72
CA GLY A 174 -6.67 -13.25 -9.70
C GLY A 174 -7.99 -12.52 -9.43
N TYR A 175 -7.91 -11.28 -8.94
CA TYR A 175 -9.09 -10.53 -8.52
C TYR A 175 -9.99 -10.21 -9.73
N VAL A 176 -11.28 -10.50 -9.58
CA VAL A 176 -12.29 -10.31 -10.62
C VAL A 176 -13.47 -9.47 -10.14
N GLY A 177 -13.45 -9.01 -8.88
CA GLY A 177 -14.55 -8.24 -8.27
C GLY A 177 -14.80 -6.89 -8.93
N MET A 178 -13.89 -6.38 -9.76
CA MET A 178 -14.13 -5.19 -10.58
C MET A 178 -15.10 -5.43 -11.74
N ALA A 179 -15.39 -6.69 -12.10
CA ALA A 179 -16.38 -7.01 -13.11
C ALA A 179 -17.80 -6.86 -12.54
N ASP A 180 -18.22 -5.61 -12.39
CA ASP A 180 -19.48 -5.20 -11.80
C ASP A 180 -20.69 -5.38 -12.73
N LEU A 181 -20.49 -5.83 -13.98
CA LEU A 181 -21.55 -6.03 -14.98
C LEU A 181 -21.47 -7.38 -15.72
N PRO A 182 -22.58 -8.11 -15.90
CA PRO A 182 -23.82 -7.98 -15.15
C PRO A 182 -23.57 -8.23 -13.64
N ALA A 183 -24.60 -8.01 -12.83
CA ALA A 183 -24.54 -8.33 -11.41
C ALA A 183 -24.14 -9.80 -11.17
N TRP A 184 -23.46 -10.05 -10.06
CA TRP A 184 -23.07 -11.39 -9.62
C TRP A 184 -24.31 -12.22 -9.25
N THR A 185 -24.44 -13.41 -9.84
CA THR A 185 -25.60 -14.30 -9.68
C THR A 185 -25.24 -15.61 -9.00
N ARG A 186 -23.98 -16.06 -9.15
CA ARG A 186 -23.44 -17.26 -8.52
C ARG A 186 -22.96 -16.95 -7.09
N ILE A 187 -23.89 -16.95 -6.15
CA ILE A 187 -23.66 -16.60 -4.73
C ILE A 187 -23.45 -17.81 -3.80
N GLY A 188 -23.45 -19.03 -4.34
CA GLY A 188 -23.21 -20.25 -3.56
C GLY A 188 -21.72 -20.48 -3.30
N LEU A 189 -21.42 -21.29 -2.26
CA LEU A 189 -20.05 -21.70 -1.97
C LEU A 189 -19.43 -22.42 -3.18
N TYR A 190 -18.20 -22.02 -3.54
CA TYR A 190 -17.44 -22.56 -4.67
C TYR A 190 -18.10 -22.42 -6.05
N GLN A 191 -19.11 -21.57 -6.18
CA GLN A 191 -19.63 -21.20 -7.49
C GLN A 191 -18.83 -20.03 -8.03
N LYS A 192 -18.35 -20.16 -9.26
CA LYS A 192 -17.64 -19.10 -9.98
C LYS A 192 -18.44 -18.64 -11.16
N GLU A 193 -18.55 -17.35 -11.46
CA GLU A 193 -19.02 -16.82 -12.74
C GLU A 193 -18.09 -17.23 -13.88
N ASP A 194 -18.60 -17.25 -15.11
CA ASP A 194 -17.79 -17.66 -16.29
C ASP A 194 -16.64 -16.70 -16.58
N ARG A 195 -16.72 -15.47 -16.05
CA ARG A 195 -15.69 -14.44 -16.13
C ARG A 195 -14.61 -14.54 -15.04
N GLU A 196 -14.73 -15.48 -14.11
CA GLU A 196 -13.71 -15.71 -13.09
C GLU A 196 -12.57 -16.57 -13.61
N VAL A 197 -11.33 -16.18 -13.29
CA VAL A 197 -10.14 -16.88 -13.75
C VAL A 197 -9.81 -18.04 -12.82
N ASN A 198 -9.45 -19.19 -13.38
CA ASN A 198 -8.92 -20.30 -12.60
C ASN A 198 -7.41 -20.12 -12.32
N PRO A 199 -6.93 -20.52 -11.13
CA PRO A 199 -5.51 -20.64 -10.88
C PRO A 199 -4.81 -21.53 -11.91
N MET A 200 -3.53 -21.30 -12.14
CA MET A 200 -2.71 -22.17 -12.96
C MET A 200 -2.57 -23.55 -12.32
N GLY A 201 -2.80 -24.61 -13.12
CA GLY A 201 -2.67 -25.99 -12.67
C GLY A 201 -3.95 -26.64 -12.15
N GLU A 202 -5.09 -25.95 -12.24
CA GLU A 202 -6.45 -26.50 -12.06
C GLU A 202 -7.14 -26.81 -13.40
#